data_AF-U1MFY9-F1
#
_entry.id   AF-U1MFY9-F1
#
_cell.length_a   1.000
_cell.length_b   1.000
_cell.length_c   1.000
_cell.angle_alpha   90.00
_cell.angle_beta   90.00
_cell.angle_gamma   90.00
#
_symmetry.space_group_name_H-M   'P 1'
#
loop_
_entity.id
_entity.type
_entity.pdbx_description
1 polymer ?
#
loop_
_entity_poly.entity_id
_entity_poly.type
_entity_poly.pdbx_seq_one_letter_code
_entity_poly.pdbx_strand_id
1 'polypeptide(L)'
;MDVYTIDPNGGPATRLTDGDVVASNLAWSPDGSRITFASWPADNWYRPREIHVVDRDGSTPVSTGLDGTASQWGPPVWLDTETILAGVANKGWVRPYAFDASADAPTPRFEAFGRDRSVRLIDVGGDQIVCSVDDPDDGHELYALARADLDAPFDEAATRLTAFNEELLEAPATFHRLKSTHDDAEGDGEPVTVESMVYTPPGFEPVSSEPRPTILWPHGGPMSYDDPEFSFTTNYFTSRGYIVLKPNYRGSSSYGRAFCETLRGRWGSVEIVDQLAALDDLVERGWADPDRLFATGFSYGGISTAFLVTETNRFAAAAPEHGIYDRRSSFGTGDSQVWNTNELGVPWENPERYAANSSITAVDQIETPLLITAGEDDWRCPPTQAEQLYVSVRKQGIDAKLVLYQNEHHNVGDPDRAIHRVETLEAWFERHDPITDDD
;
A
#
# COMPACT_ATOMS: atom_id res chain seq x y z
N MET A 1 11.65 -10.28 -16.12
CA MET A 1 10.54 -10.91 -16.87
C MET A 1 10.49 -10.19 -18.20
N ASP A 2 10.39 -10.92 -19.30
CA ASP A 2 10.50 -10.37 -20.65
C ASP A 2 9.20 -10.53 -21.43
N VAL A 3 9.03 -9.71 -22.47
CA VAL A 3 7.91 -9.83 -23.40
C VAL A 3 8.28 -10.82 -24.50
N TYR A 4 7.40 -11.78 -24.74
CA TYR A 4 7.51 -12.73 -25.84
C TYR A 4 6.22 -12.77 -26.65
N THR A 5 6.36 -12.97 -27.96
CA THR A 5 5.24 -13.28 -28.85
C THR A 5 5.37 -14.68 -29.42
N ILE A 6 4.23 -15.33 -29.65
CA ILE A 6 4.12 -16.64 -30.27
C ILE A 6 3.00 -16.59 -31.30
N ASP A 7 3.18 -17.28 -32.43
CA ASP A 7 2.12 -17.43 -33.42
C ASP A 7 0.91 -18.15 -32.79
N PRO A 8 -0.34 -17.72 -33.05
CA PRO A 8 -1.52 -18.37 -32.50
C PRO A 8 -1.67 -19.85 -32.91
N ASN A 9 -1.01 -20.29 -33.98
CA ASN A 9 -0.97 -21.70 -34.40
C ASN A 9 0.20 -22.47 -33.75
N GLY A 10 0.94 -21.85 -32.83
CA GLY A 10 2.12 -22.38 -32.18
C GLY A 10 3.41 -22.15 -32.97
N GLY A 11 4.54 -22.37 -32.32
CA GLY A 11 5.86 -22.15 -32.90
C GLY A 11 6.88 -21.67 -31.86
N PRO A 12 8.10 -21.31 -32.28
CA PRO A 12 9.07 -20.69 -31.38
C PRO A 12 8.59 -19.31 -30.93
N ALA A 13 8.81 -19.00 -29.65
CA ALA A 13 8.54 -17.67 -29.11
C ALA A 13 9.64 -16.68 -29.54
N THR A 14 9.25 -15.46 -29.90
CA THR A 14 10.16 -14.35 -30.22
C THR A 14 10.21 -13.41 -29.03
N ARG A 15 11.41 -13.15 -28.50
CA ARG A 15 11.62 -12.18 -27.42
C ARG A 15 11.59 -10.76 -27.99
N LEU A 16 10.88 -9.85 -27.35
CA LEU A 16 10.73 -8.45 -27.79
C LEU A 16 11.41 -7.43 -26.87
N THR A 17 11.85 -7.84 -25.68
CA THR A 17 12.63 -7.02 -24.75
C THR A 17 14.06 -7.55 -24.62
N ASP A 18 14.99 -6.70 -24.18
CA ASP A 18 16.41 -7.02 -24.01
C ASP A 18 16.75 -7.57 -22.61
N GLY A 19 15.89 -7.33 -21.62
CA GLY A 19 15.99 -7.84 -20.25
C GLY A 19 16.38 -6.80 -19.21
N ASP A 20 16.51 -5.54 -19.62
CA ASP A 20 16.90 -4.45 -18.71
C ASP A 20 15.76 -4.06 -17.75
N VAL A 21 14.52 -4.35 -18.14
CA VAL A 21 13.32 -4.13 -17.34
C VAL A 21 12.56 -5.43 -17.10
N VAL A 22 11.78 -5.44 -16.03
CA VAL A 22 10.77 -6.46 -15.76
C VAL A 22 9.45 -5.99 -16.34
N ALA A 23 8.92 -6.71 -17.33
CA ALA A 23 7.64 -6.43 -17.97
C ALA A 23 6.47 -7.13 -17.28
N SER A 24 5.31 -6.47 -17.26
CA SER A 24 4.02 -6.99 -16.77
C SER A 24 2.86 -6.28 -17.48
N ASN A 25 1.62 -6.69 -17.21
CA ASN A 25 0.42 -5.95 -17.64
C ASN A 25 0.40 -5.63 -19.15
N LEU A 26 0.46 -6.66 -19.99
CA LEU A 26 0.60 -6.50 -21.44
C LEU A 26 -0.76 -6.31 -22.11
N ALA A 27 -0.81 -5.45 -23.14
CA ALA A 27 -1.98 -5.28 -24.00
C ALA A 27 -1.59 -5.06 -25.46
N TRP A 28 -2.25 -5.78 -26.38
CA TRP A 28 -2.12 -5.58 -27.82
C TRP A 28 -2.87 -4.34 -28.29
N SER A 29 -2.31 -3.62 -29.25
CA SER A 29 -3.04 -2.57 -29.98
C SER A 29 -4.21 -3.17 -30.76
N PRO A 30 -5.27 -2.41 -31.07
CA PRO A 30 -6.47 -2.95 -31.73
C PRO A 30 -6.21 -3.58 -33.11
N ASP A 31 -5.15 -3.14 -33.80
CA ASP A 31 -4.70 -3.67 -35.09
C ASP A 31 -3.67 -4.80 -34.98
N GLY A 32 -3.25 -5.15 -33.75
CA GLY A 32 -2.25 -6.17 -33.46
C GLY A 32 -0.83 -5.81 -33.90
N SER A 33 -0.54 -4.54 -34.21
CA SER A 33 0.78 -4.12 -34.68
C SER A 33 1.75 -3.76 -33.56
N ARG A 34 1.25 -3.43 -32.37
CA ARG A 34 2.04 -3.00 -31.20
C ARG A 34 1.57 -3.67 -29.91
N ILE A 35 2.46 -3.72 -28.93
CA ILE A 35 2.16 -4.15 -27.56
C ILE A 35 2.52 -3.02 -26.61
N THR A 36 1.68 -2.71 -25.64
CA THR A 36 2.05 -1.90 -24.50
C THR A 36 2.18 -2.75 -23.25
N PHE A 37 3.04 -2.36 -22.32
CA PHE A 37 3.25 -3.06 -21.06
C PHE A 37 3.75 -2.11 -19.97
N ALA A 38 3.57 -2.49 -18.71
CA ALA A 38 4.14 -1.81 -17.57
C ALA A 38 5.49 -2.41 -17.20
N SER A 39 6.45 -1.57 -16.82
CA SER A 39 7.82 -1.98 -16.55
C SER A 39 8.37 -1.40 -15.25
N TRP A 40 9.28 -2.11 -14.62
CA TRP A 40 10.16 -1.57 -13.57
C TRP A 40 11.58 -2.14 -13.70
N PRO A 41 12.61 -1.48 -13.13
CA PRO A 41 13.97 -2.00 -13.14
C PRO A 41 14.07 -3.31 -12.35
N ALA A 42 14.83 -4.27 -12.88
CA ALA A 42 15.01 -5.57 -12.23
C ALA A 42 15.77 -5.50 -10.90
N ASP A 43 16.56 -4.45 -10.69
CA ASP A 43 17.48 -4.28 -9.55
C ASP A 43 17.01 -3.21 -8.54
N ASN A 44 15.91 -2.51 -8.83
CA ASN A 44 15.44 -1.40 -8.02
C ASN A 44 13.92 -1.18 -8.16
N TRP A 45 13.17 -1.80 -7.27
CA TRP A 45 11.70 -1.69 -7.21
C TRP A 45 11.17 -0.38 -6.64
N TYR A 46 12.02 0.51 -6.12
CA TYR A 46 11.61 1.83 -5.67
C TYR A 46 11.40 2.81 -6.82
N ARG A 47 11.91 2.48 -8.01
CA ARG A 47 11.66 3.30 -9.19
C ARG A 47 10.20 3.13 -9.63
N PRO A 48 9.47 4.23 -9.87
CA PRO A 48 8.14 4.18 -10.41
C PRO A 48 8.07 3.31 -11.66
N ARG A 49 6.95 2.62 -11.82
CA ARG A 49 6.68 1.89 -13.06
C ARG A 49 6.50 2.86 -14.22
N GLU A 50 6.96 2.43 -15.38
CA GLU A 50 6.80 3.12 -16.65
C GLU A 50 5.92 2.32 -17.61
N ILE A 51 5.35 2.99 -18.60
CA ILE A 51 4.68 2.36 -19.74
C ILE A 51 5.64 2.33 -20.90
N HIS A 52 5.75 1.15 -21.51
CA HIS A 52 6.50 0.94 -22.73
C HIS A 52 5.57 0.58 -23.88
N VAL A 53 6.02 0.87 -25.09
CA VAL A 53 5.42 0.40 -26.35
C VAL A 53 6.47 -0.37 -27.12
N VAL A 54 6.08 -1.57 -27.56
CA VAL A 54 6.85 -2.44 -28.43
C VAL A 54 6.27 -2.37 -29.83
N ASP A 55 7.14 -2.11 -30.80
CA ASP A 55 6.86 -2.19 -32.22
C ASP A 55 7.91 -3.08 -32.93
N ARG A 56 8.08 -2.90 -34.26
CA ARG A 56 9.06 -3.66 -35.05
C ARG A 56 10.51 -3.27 -34.77
N ASP A 57 10.73 -2.04 -34.31
CA ASP A 57 12.05 -1.42 -34.18
C ASP A 57 12.58 -1.54 -32.74
N GLY A 58 11.71 -1.80 -31.76
CA GLY A 58 12.10 -2.18 -30.41
C GLY A 58 11.05 -1.83 -29.36
N SER A 59 11.51 -1.72 -28.11
CA SER A 59 10.70 -1.29 -26.96
C SER A 59 11.12 0.13 -26.57
N THR A 60 10.16 1.06 -26.50
CA THR A 60 10.39 2.47 -26.14
C THR A 60 9.51 2.88 -24.96
N PRO A 61 10.05 3.54 -23.92
CA PRO A 61 9.23 4.10 -22.84
C PRO A 61 8.48 5.35 -23.31
N VAL A 62 7.22 5.48 -22.91
CA VAL A 62 6.33 6.61 -23.27
C VAL A 62 5.82 7.37 -22.04
N SER A 63 6.47 7.18 -20.89
CA SER A 63 6.08 7.81 -19.63
C SER A 63 7.27 8.25 -18.76
N THR A 64 8.44 8.52 -19.33
CA THR A 64 9.64 8.84 -18.55
C THR A 64 9.57 10.21 -17.89
N GLY A 65 8.69 11.09 -18.40
CA GLY A 65 8.41 12.39 -17.78
C GLY A 65 7.57 12.35 -16.50
N LEU A 66 7.06 11.17 -16.08
CA LEU A 66 6.28 11.04 -14.85
C LEU A 66 7.18 10.79 -13.63
N ASP A 67 6.89 11.49 -12.54
CA ASP A 67 7.39 11.13 -11.20
C ASP A 67 6.40 10.20 -10.46
N GLY A 68 5.29 9.83 -11.10
CA GLY A 68 4.28 8.89 -10.58
C GLY A 68 4.46 7.47 -11.10
N THR A 69 3.88 6.48 -10.39
CA THR A 69 3.93 5.07 -10.80
C THR A 69 2.83 4.77 -11.82
N ALA A 70 3.20 4.50 -13.08
CA ALA A 70 2.24 4.16 -14.13
C ALA A 70 1.71 2.72 -14.02
N SER A 71 0.58 2.44 -14.70
CA SER A 71 -0.12 1.15 -14.64
C SER A 71 -0.37 0.69 -13.19
N GLN A 72 -0.82 1.61 -12.35
CA GLN A 72 -1.24 1.28 -11.00
C GLN A 72 -2.57 0.52 -11.03
N TRP A 73 -2.63 -0.60 -10.28
CA TRP A 73 -3.76 -1.54 -10.14
C TRP A 73 -4.21 -2.32 -11.38
N GLY A 74 -4.13 -1.74 -12.58
CA GLY A 74 -4.58 -2.37 -13.81
C GLY A 74 -3.60 -2.23 -14.98
N PRO A 75 -3.83 -2.99 -16.06
CA PRO A 75 -3.01 -2.86 -17.26
C PRO A 75 -3.25 -1.54 -18.01
N PRO A 76 -2.25 -1.04 -18.75
CA PRO A 76 -2.50 -0.06 -19.80
C PRO A 76 -3.46 -0.65 -20.85
N VAL A 77 -4.38 0.18 -21.34
CA VAL A 77 -5.37 -0.20 -22.36
C VAL A 77 -5.30 0.75 -23.54
N TRP A 78 -5.52 0.23 -24.76
CA TRP A 78 -5.49 1.05 -25.96
C TRP A 78 -6.85 1.70 -26.21
N LEU A 79 -6.88 3.03 -26.37
CA LEU A 79 -8.07 3.75 -26.83
C LEU A 79 -8.23 3.64 -28.35
N ASP A 80 -7.11 3.65 -29.07
CA ASP A 80 -7.01 3.48 -30.51
C ASP A 80 -5.62 2.95 -30.86
N THR A 81 -5.20 3.05 -32.13
CA THR A 81 -3.89 2.59 -32.55
C THR A 81 -2.77 3.56 -32.22
N GLU A 82 -2.96 4.66 -31.48
CA GLU A 82 -1.91 5.64 -31.10
C GLU A 82 -1.98 6.10 -29.64
N THR A 83 -3.12 5.92 -28.98
CA THR A 83 -3.36 6.42 -27.63
C THR A 83 -3.58 5.27 -26.66
N ILE A 84 -2.86 5.30 -25.55
CA ILE A 84 -2.97 4.36 -24.42
C ILE A 84 -3.57 5.10 -23.22
N LEU A 85 -4.39 4.43 -22.43
CA LEU A 85 -4.94 4.91 -21.17
C LEU A 85 -4.46 4.00 -20.04
N ALA A 86 -4.04 4.55 -18.91
CA ALA A 86 -3.65 3.76 -17.74
C ALA A 86 -3.82 4.53 -16.44
N GLY A 87 -4.05 3.82 -15.32
CA GLY A 87 -3.97 4.39 -13.99
C GLY A 87 -2.53 4.78 -13.61
N VAL A 88 -2.33 5.98 -13.09
CA VAL A 88 -1.05 6.48 -12.56
C VAL A 88 -1.23 6.83 -11.10
N ALA A 89 -0.38 6.25 -10.25
CA ALA A 89 -0.25 6.63 -8.86
C ALA A 89 0.45 7.98 -8.74
N ASN A 90 -0.19 8.97 -8.12
CA ASN A 90 0.42 10.28 -7.89
C ASN A 90 -0.19 10.95 -6.66
N LYS A 91 0.65 11.27 -5.67
CA LYS A 91 0.31 11.93 -4.39
C LYS A 91 -0.90 11.32 -3.72
N GLY A 92 -0.83 10.01 -3.42
CA GLY A 92 -1.91 9.31 -2.73
C GLY A 92 -3.19 9.15 -3.56
N TRP A 93 -3.14 9.24 -4.89
CA TRP A 93 -4.27 8.94 -5.77
C TRP A 93 -3.87 7.98 -6.88
N VAL A 94 -4.86 7.36 -7.50
CA VAL A 94 -4.73 6.68 -8.79
C VAL A 94 -5.63 7.32 -9.82
N ARG A 95 -5.05 7.63 -10.97
CA ARG A 95 -5.64 8.56 -11.90
C ARG A 95 -5.49 7.96 -13.34
N PRO A 96 -6.52 7.78 -14.24
CA PRO A 96 -6.39 7.65 -15.74
C PRO A 96 -5.55 8.70 -16.57
N TYR A 97 -4.31 8.40 -16.93
CA TYR A 97 -3.52 9.22 -17.86
C TYR A 97 -3.63 8.67 -19.27
N ALA A 98 -3.66 9.55 -20.27
CA ALA A 98 -3.45 9.17 -21.66
C ALA A 98 -1.96 9.29 -22.02
N PHE A 99 -1.48 8.36 -22.84
CA PHE A 99 -0.11 8.30 -23.33
C PHE A 99 -0.12 8.19 -24.85
N ASP A 100 0.75 8.94 -25.50
CA ASP A 100 1.02 8.81 -26.93
C ASP A 100 1.98 7.63 -27.13
N ALA A 101 1.61 6.68 -27.98
CA ALA A 101 2.39 5.48 -28.18
C ALA A 101 3.72 5.69 -28.94
N SER A 102 3.93 6.89 -29.47
CA SER A 102 5.11 7.28 -30.26
C SER A 102 5.87 8.46 -29.63
N ALA A 103 5.39 9.03 -28.53
CA ALA A 103 6.01 10.17 -27.85
C ALA A 103 5.85 10.11 -26.32
N ASP A 104 6.88 10.52 -25.60
CA ASP A 104 6.81 10.68 -24.14
C ASP A 104 6.08 11.99 -23.76
N ALA A 105 4.75 11.95 -23.86
CA ALA A 105 3.86 13.08 -23.62
C ALA A 105 2.63 12.67 -22.77
N PRO A 106 2.83 12.18 -21.53
CA PRO A 106 1.73 11.74 -20.67
C PRO A 106 0.80 12.92 -20.34
N THR A 107 -0.49 12.73 -20.60
CA THR A 107 -1.52 13.76 -20.42
C THR A 107 -2.54 13.31 -19.35
N PRO A 108 -2.70 14.05 -18.25
CA PRO A 108 -3.73 13.77 -17.27
C PRO A 108 -5.14 13.90 -17.87
N ARG A 109 -6.07 13.01 -17.53
CA ARG A 109 -7.49 13.07 -17.95
C ARG A 109 -8.44 13.38 -16.78
N PHE A 110 -7.95 14.16 -15.81
CA PHE A 110 -8.47 14.15 -14.43
C PHE A 110 -9.34 15.22 -13.92
N GLU A 111 -9.29 16.42 -14.48
CA GLU A 111 -9.71 17.60 -13.71
C GLU A 111 -11.19 17.48 -13.26
N ALA A 112 -11.91 16.55 -13.89
CA ALA A 112 -13.26 16.04 -13.70
C ALA A 112 -13.55 14.97 -12.62
N PHE A 113 -12.58 14.22 -12.07
CA PHE A 113 -12.85 12.97 -11.32
C PHE A 113 -13.18 13.13 -9.83
N GLY A 114 -13.22 14.35 -9.31
CA GLY A 114 -13.42 14.61 -7.88
C GLY A 114 -12.15 14.46 -7.04
N ARG A 115 -12.17 15.06 -5.84
CA ARG A 115 -10.97 15.22 -5.01
C ARG A 115 -10.51 13.91 -4.38
N ASP A 116 -11.42 13.03 -4.00
CA ASP A 116 -11.11 11.87 -3.15
C ASP A 116 -11.41 10.53 -3.83
N ARG A 117 -11.44 10.51 -5.17
CA ARG A 117 -11.64 9.28 -5.96
C ARG A 117 -10.34 8.75 -6.55
N SER A 118 -10.24 7.44 -6.65
CA SER A 118 -9.17 6.76 -7.37
C SER A 118 -9.73 5.72 -8.34
N VAL A 119 -9.13 5.61 -9.52
CA VAL A 119 -9.43 4.49 -10.42
C VAL A 119 -8.68 3.24 -9.96
N ARG A 120 -9.27 2.04 -10.09
CA ARG A 120 -8.54 0.78 -9.94
C ARG A 120 -8.29 0.12 -11.27
N LEU A 121 -9.35 -0.26 -11.98
CA LEU A 121 -9.27 -0.91 -13.28
C LEU A 121 -9.96 -0.05 -14.33
N ILE A 122 -9.43 -0.10 -15.54
CA ILE A 122 -10.01 0.53 -16.72
C ILE A 122 -9.99 -0.51 -17.82
N ASP A 123 -11.09 -0.61 -18.56
CA ASP A 123 -11.18 -1.38 -19.79
C ASP A 123 -11.92 -0.58 -20.86
N VAL A 124 -11.64 -0.90 -22.13
CA VAL A 124 -12.15 -0.16 -23.29
C VAL A 124 -12.73 -1.14 -24.30
N GLY A 125 -13.99 -0.93 -24.65
CA GLY A 125 -14.70 -1.75 -25.63
C GLY A 125 -15.48 -0.88 -26.60
N GLY A 126 -15.09 -0.88 -27.88
CA GLY A 126 -15.76 -0.06 -28.89
C GLY A 126 -15.62 1.44 -28.60
N ASP A 127 -16.76 2.11 -28.41
CA ASP A 127 -16.85 3.52 -28.02
C ASP A 127 -17.09 3.73 -26.52
N GLN A 128 -16.97 2.67 -25.71
CA GLN A 128 -17.21 2.72 -24.26
C GLN A 128 -15.93 2.47 -23.46
N ILE A 129 -15.86 3.14 -22.32
CA ILE A 129 -14.88 2.90 -21.26
C ILE A 129 -15.65 2.40 -20.06
N VAL A 130 -15.16 1.34 -19.43
CA VAL A 130 -15.63 0.87 -18.12
C VAL A 130 -14.50 1.02 -17.13
N CYS A 131 -14.77 1.58 -15.97
CA CYS A 131 -13.79 1.70 -14.92
C CYS A 131 -14.38 1.31 -13.56
N SER A 132 -13.53 0.77 -12.69
CA SER A 132 -13.85 0.62 -11.28
C SER A 132 -13.23 1.79 -10.52
N VAL A 133 -14.04 2.44 -9.68
CA VAL A 133 -13.66 3.64 -8.95
C VAL A 133 -13.88 3.39 -7.46
N ASP A 134 -12.86 3.72 -6.69
CA ASP A 134 -12.94 3.81 -5.24
C ASP A 134 -13.19 5.25 -4.83
N ASP A 135 -14.10 5.38 -3.87
CA ASP A 135 -14.41 6.61 -3.16
C ASP A 135 -14.66 6.22 -1.70
N PRO A 136 -14.03 6.90 -0.72
CA PRO A 136 -14.24 6.59 0.69
C PRO A 136 -15.70 6.77 1.15
N ASP A 137 -16.47 7.64 0.49
CA ASP A 137 -17.87 7.94 0.80
C ASP A 137 -18.85 7.14 -0.07
N ASP A 138 -18.52 6.89 -1.35
CA ASP A 138 -19.43 6.22 -2.31
C ASP A 138 -19.16 4.72 -2.52
N GLY A 139 -18.07 4.18 -1.95
CA GLY A 139 -17.71 2.76 -2.05
C GLY A 139 -16.81 2.41 -3.25
N HIS A 140 -16.65 1.11 -3.49
CA HIS A 140 -15.99 0.56 -4.68
C HIS A 140 -17.03 0.19 -5.73
N GLU A 141 -17.10 0.90 -6.86
CA GLU A 141 -18.18 0.74 -7.84
C GLU A 141 -17.70 0.77 -9.29
N LEU A 142 -18.49 0.14 -10.17
CA LEU A 142 -18.27 0.17 -11.61
C LEU A 142 -19.00 1.36 -12.23
N TYR A 143 -18.32 2.01 -13.17
CA TYR A 143 -18.85 3.11 -13.97
C TYR A 143 -18.60 2.83 -15.44
N ALA A 144 -19.49 3.34 -16.30
CA ALA A 144 -19.26 3.41 -17.74
C ALA A 144 -19.41 4.84 -18.25
N LEU A 145 -18.58 5.21 -19.21
CA LEU A 145 -18.66 6.47 -19.94
C LEU A 145 -18.36 6.25 -21.42
N ALA A 146 -18.86 7.12 -22.28
CA ALA A 146 -18.47 7.09 -23.68
C ALA A 146 -17.00 7.57 -23.80
N ARG A 147 -16.23 6.95 -24.69
CA ARG A 147 -14.84 7.32 -24.97
C ARG A 147 -14.70 8.78 -25.41
N ALA A 148 -15.70 9.30 -26.11
CA ALA A 148 -15.75 10.71 -26.53
C ALA A 148 -15.86 11.70 -25.35
N ASP A 149 -16.31 11.22 -24.20
CA ASP A 149 -16.55 12.01 -22.99
C ASP A 149 -15.44 11.84 -21.95
N LEU A 150 -14.29 11.24 -22.32
CA LEU A 150 -13.16 11.03 -21.42
C LEU A 150 -12.64 12.33 -20.76
N ASP A 151 -12.80 13.47 -21.44
CA ASP A 151 -12.38 14.77 -20.95
C ASP A 151 -13.52 15.57 -20.25
N ALA A 152 -14.73 15.02 -20.20
CA ALA A 152 -15.87 15.66 -19.54
C ALA A 152 -15.88 15.42 -18.01
N PRO A 153 -16.56 16.27 -17.22
CA PRO A 153 -16.76 16.05 -15.79
C PRO A 153 -17.27 14.63 -15.50
N PHE A 154 -16.65 13.92 -14.55
CA PHE A 154 -16.90 12.49 -14.37
C PHE A 154 -18.34 12.23 -13.98
N ASP A 155 -18.89 13.05 -13.09
CA ASP A 155 -20.30 12.96 -12.67
C ASP A 155 -21.31 13.31 -13.78
N GLU A 156 -20.87 14.00 -14.84
CA GLU A 156 -21.71 14.30 -16.01
C GLU A 156 -21.63 13.20 -17.08
N ALA A 157 -20.46 12.61 -17.26
CA ALA A 157 -20.17 11.65 -18.31
C ALA A 157 -20.36 10.18 -17.89
N ALA A 158 -20.08 9.86 -16.63
CA ALA A 158 -20.06 8.50 -16.13
C ALA A 158 -21.41 8.08 -15.55
N THR A 159 -21.86 6.90 -15.95
CA THR A 159 -23.02 6.22 -15.39
C THR A 159 -22.54 5.14 -14.42
N ARG A 160 -22.93 5.24 -13.14
CA ARG A 160 -22.71 4.18 -12.15
C ARG A 160 -23.51 2.94 -12.55
N LEU A 161 -22.84 1.79 -12.65
CA LEU A 161 -23.40 0.51 -13.09
C LEU A 161 -23.79 -0.40 -11.93
N THR A 162 -23.22 -0.18 -10.75
CA THR A 162 -23.34 -1.06 -9.59
C THR A 162 -23.62 -0.27 -8.32
N ALA A 163 -24.13 -0.96 -7.30
CA ALA A 163 -24.32 -0.42 -5.96
C ALA A 163 -23.96 -1.50 -4.94
N PHE A 164 -22.75 -2.06 -5.07
CA PHE A 164 -22.32 -3.22 -4.29
C PHE A 164 -22.25 -2.94 -2.78
N ASN A 165 -22.00 -1.68 -2.41
CA ASN A 165 -21.74 -1.30 -1.03
C ASN A 165 -22.88 -0.51 -0.39
N GLU A 166 -24.04 -0.37 -1.03
CA GLU A 166 -25.12 0.51 -0.55
C GLU A 166 -25.52 0.23 0.91
N GLU A 167 -25.63 -1.06 1.29
CA GLU A 167 -25.92 -1.47 2.68
C GLU A 167 -24.79 -1.16 3.67
N LEU A 168 -23.54 -1.11 3.20
CA LEU A 168 -22.37 -0.81 4.04
C LEU A 168 -22.09 0.69 4.18
N LEU A 169 -22.78 1.52 3.40
CA LEU A 169 -22.62 2.98 3.33
C LEU A 169 -23.73 3.74 4.08
N GLU A 170 -24.53 3.08 4.91
CA GLU A 170 -25.55 3.77 5.72
C GLU A 170 -24.94 4.73 6.77
N ALA A 171 -23.73 4.41 7.26
CA ALA A 171 -22.97 5.23 8.20
C ALA A 171 -21.45 5.03 7.96
N PRO A 172 -20.91 5.54 6.84
CA PRO A 172 -19.52 5.33 6.49
C PRO A 172 -18.60 6.11 7.41
N ALA A 173 -17.36 5.67 7.51
CA ALA A 173 -16.28 6.43 8.12
C ALA A 173 -16.20 7.83 7.52
N THR A 174 -15.94 8.85 8.34
CA THR A 174 -15.66 10.19 7.80
C THR A 174 -14.20 10.26 7.38
N PHE A 175 -13.95 10.50 6.09
CA PHE A 175 -12.60 10.55 5.53
C PHE A 175 -11.98 11.94 5.63
N HIS A 176 -10.69 11.99 5.99
CA HIS A 176 -9.87 13.19 6.04
C HIS A 176 -8.51 12.91 5.43
N ARG A 177 -7.97 13.92 4.74
CA ARG A 177 -6.59 13.90 4.26
C ARG A 177 -5.77 14.94 4.99
N LEU A 178 -4.83 14.49 5.79
CA LEU A 178 -4.00 15.34 6.62
C LEU A 178 -2.56 15.38 6.10
N LYS A 179 -1.90 16.50 6.35
CA LYS A 179 -0.47 16.68 6.10
C LYS A 179 0.19 17.07 7.39
N SER A 180 1.16 16.27 7.78
CA SER A 180 1.94 16.46 8.99
C SER A 180 3.38 16.74 8.56
N THR A 181 3.98 17.78 9.10
CA THR A 181 5.32 18.22 8.73
C THR A 181 6.24 18.16 9.94
N HIS A 182 7.42 17.58 9.78
CA HIS A 182 8.44 17.52 10.82
C HIS A 182 9.84 17.78 10.24
N ASP A 183 10.80 18.03 11.12
CA ASP A 183 12.20 18.24 10.72
C ASP A 183 12.83 16.93 10.23
N ASP A 184 13.64 16.99 9.16
CA ASP A 184 14.41 15.84 8.69
C ASP A 184 15.75 15.74 9.41
N ALA A 185 15.76 15.09 10.58
CA ALA A 185 16.97 14.93 11.38
C ALA A 185 18.07 14.12 10.66
N GLU A 186 17.70 13.29 9.68
CA GLU A 186 18.62 12.46 8.90
C GLU A 186 18.88 13.01 7.47
N GLY A 187 18.23 14.11 7.11
CA GLY A 187 18.25 14.72 5.78
C GLY A 187 19.19 15.91 5.64
N ASP A 188 18.90 16.75 4.63
CA ASP A 188 19.63 17.98 4.35
C ASP A 188 19.14 19.20 5.17
N GLY A 189 18.19 18.98 6.08
CA GLY A 189 17.60 19.98 6.94
C GLY A 189 16.30 20.60 6.40
N GLU A 190 15.80 20.20 5.23
CA GLU A 190 14.48 20.58 4.77
C GLU A 190 13.38 19.78 5.50
N PRO A 191 12.24 20.40 5.87
CA PRO A 191 11.15 19.68 6.52
C PRO A 191 10.53 18.61 5.62
N VAL A 192 10.25 17.44 6.19
CA VAL A 192 9.49 16.37 5.51
C VAL A 192 8.01 16.60 5.75
N THR A 193 7.22 16.49 4.69
CA THR A 193 5.75 16.46 4.80
C THR A 193 5.24 15.09 4.43
N VAL A 194 4.57 14.46 5.38
CA VAL A 194 3.90 13.17 5.24
C VAL A 194 2.43 13.42 5.10
N GLU A 195 1.80 12.74 4.14
CA GLU A 195 0.38 12.84 3.92
C GLU A 195 -0.31 11.55 4.36
N SER A 196 -1.39 11.68 5.11
CA SER A 196 -2.08 10.56 5.73
C SER A 196 -3.54 10.50 5.30
N MET A 197 -4.01 9.28 5.07
CA MET A 197 -5.42 8.96 4.94
C MET A 197 -5.96 8.66 6.35
N VAL A 198 -6.88 9.50 6.83
CA VAL A 198 -7.41 9.40 8.19
C VAL A 198 -8.91 9.15 8.11
N TYR A 199 -9.35 8.09 8.76
CA TYR A 199 -10.76 7.71 8.80
C TYR A 199 -11.23 7.80 10.25
N THR A 200 -12.22 8.63 10.49
CA THR A 200 -12.78 8.86 11.82
C THR A 200 -14.15 8.20 11.95
N PRO A 201 -14.66 7.99 13.19
CA PRO A 201 -16.00 7.50 13.41
C PRO A 201 -17.06 8.31 12.62
N PRO A 202 -18.16 7.69 12.19
CA PRO A 202 -19.25 8.40 11.50
C PRO A 202 -19.73 9.61 12.31
N GLY A 203 -19.77 10.78 11.69
CA GLY A 203 -20.19 12.04 12.33
C GLY A 203 -19.16 12.64 13.30
N PHE A 204 -17.90 12.20 13.24
CA PHE A 204 -16.81 12.83 13.98
C PHE A 204 -16.53 14.22 13.42
N GLU A 205 -16.69 15.22 14.29
CA GLU A 205 -16.43 16.63 14.03
C GLU A 205 -15.09 17.05 14.66
N PRO A 206 -14.07 17.44 13.86
CA PRO A 206 -12.71 17.76 14.32
C PRO A 206 -12.52 18.72 15.50
N VAL A 207 -13.48 19.61 15.76
CA VAL A 207 -13.36 20.68 16.78
C VAL A 207 -14.18 20.39 18.03
N SER A 208 -15.21 19.54 17.92
CA SER A 208 -16.20 19.34 18.99
C SER A 208 -16.31 17.90 19.46
N SER A 209 -15.69 16.96 18.77
CA SER A 209 -15.66 15.57 19.21
C SER A 209 -14.58 15.38 20.27
N GLU A 210 -14.88 14.56 21.27
CA GLU A 210 -13.87 14.12 22.22
C GLU A 210 -12.78 13.29 21.51
N PRO A 211 -11.52 13.31 22.00
CA PRO A 211 -10.46 12.45 21.51
C PRO A 211 -10.89 10.97 21.51
N ARG A 212 -10.43 10.22 20.52
CA ARG A 212 -10.83 8.82 20.28
C ARG A 212 -9.64 7.87 20.38
N PRO A 213 -9.88 6.59 20.73
CA PRO A 213 -8.84 5.58 20.58
C PRO A 213 -8.40 5.54 19.12
N THR A 214 -7.10 5.44 18.87
CA THR A 214 -6.55 5.61 17.52
C THR A 214 -5.66 4.44 17.15
N ILE A 215 -5.90 3.86 15.98
CA ILE A 215 -5.09 2.80 15.38
C ILE A 215 -4.19 3.45 14.32
N LEU A 216 -2.88 3.47 14.57
CA LEU A 216 -1.87 3.74 13.55
C LEU A 216 -1.70 2.49 12.69
N TRP A 217 -1.98 2.62 11.39
CA TRP A 217 -2.06 1.51 10.45
C TRP A 217 -1.20 1.73 9.20
N PRO A 218 0.14 1.55 9.29
CA PRO A 218 1.01 1.60 8.11
C PRO A 218 0.69 0.50 7.09
N HIS A 219 0.74 0.85 5.80
CA HIS A 219 0.57 -0.09 4.70
C HIS A 219 1.74 -1.07 4.52
N GLY A 220 1.51 -2.11 3.71
CA GLY A 220 2.53 -3.06 3.26
C GLY A 220 3.38 -2.54 2.08
N GLY A 221 4.26 -3.39 1.53
CA GLY A 221 5.10 -3.05 0.37
C GLY A 221 6.60 -3.25 0.62
N PRO A 222 7.38 -2.21 0.97
CA PRO A 222 6.97 -0.85 1.31
C PRO A 222 6.65 0.06 0.11
N MET A 223 7.02 -0.36 -1.11
CA MET A 223 6.71 0.36 -2.36
C MET A 223 5.23 0.20 -2.74
N SER A 224 4.36 0.68 -1.86
CA SER A 224 2.91 0.82 -2.01
C SER A 224 2.50 2.17 -1.45
N TYR A 225 1.21 2.40 -1.20
CA TYR A 225 0.67 3.58 -0.52
C TYR A 225 -0.80 3.35 -0.21
N ASP A 226 -1.32 4.07 0.78
CA ASP A 226 -2.75 4.21 1.02
C ASP A 226 -3.31 5.38 0.22
N ASP A 227 -4.48 5.18 -0.37
CA ASP A 227 -5.22 6.22 -1.04
C ASP A 227 -6.65 6.33 -0.47
N PRO A 228 -7.42 7.36 -0.87
CA PRO A 228 -8.82 7.45 -0.48
C PRO A 228 -9.57 6.22 -1.02
N GLU A 229 -10.06 5.38 -0.11
CA GLU A 229 -10.72 4.13 -0.47
C GLU A 229 -11.84 3.83 0.52
N PHE A 230 -12.85 3.10 0.04
CA PHE A 230 -13.76 2.41 0.92
C PHE A 230 -13.14 1.06 1.33
N SER A 231 -13.01 0.85 2.64
CA SER A 231 -12.46 -0.39 3.20
C SER A 231 -13.37 -0.93 4.29
N PHE A 232 -13.77 -2.20 4.16
CA PHE A 232 -14.58 -2.88 5.18
C PHE A 232 -13.90 -2.82 6.55
N THR A 233 -12.61 -3.14 6.62
CA THR A 233 -11.89 -3.21 7.89
C THR A 233 -11.71 -1.83 8.52
N THR A 234 -11.47 -0.78 7.72
CA THR A 234 -11.46 0.59 8.22
C THR A 234 -12.83 0.95 8.82
N ASN A 235 -13.91 0.69 8.08
CA ASN A 235 -15.28 0.95 8.55
C ASN A 235 -15.65 0.11 9.79
N TYR A 236 -15.12 -1.12 9.91
CA TYR A 236 -15.28 -1.96 11.08
C TYR A 236 -14.78 -1.26 12.35
N PHE A 237 -13.56 -0.71 12.32
CA PHE A 237 -12.98 -0.04 13.49
C PHE A 237 -13.58 1.35 13.72
N THR A 238 -13.86 2.13 12.68
CA THR A 238 -14.47 3.46 12.85
C THR A 238 -15.90 3.39 13.38
N SER A 239 -16.69 2.38 12.99
CA SER A 239 -18.02 2.12 13.57
C SER A 239 -17.97 1.72 15.05
N ARG A 240 -16.82 1.24 15.54
CA ARG A 240 -16.54 0.97 16.96
C ARG A 240 -15.88 2.13 17.70
N GLY A 241 -15.77 3.27 17.02
CA GLY A 241 -15.33 4.50 17.65
C GLY A 241 -13.82 4.75 17.61
N TYR A 242 -13.06 3.95 16.87
CA TYR A 242 -11.63 4.18 16.64
C TYR A 242 -11.41 5.18 15.51
N ILE A 243 -10.32 5.96 15.59
CA ILE A 243 -9.74 6.62 14.43
C ILE A 243 -8.74 5.66 13.80
N VAL A 244 -8.72 5.56 12.47
CA VAL A 244 -7.72 4.80 11.71
C VAL A 244 -6.83 5.80 10.96
N LEU A 245 -5.56 5.86 11.36
CA LEU A 245 -4.54 6.72 10.75
C LEU A 245 -3.66 5.88 9.83
N LYS A 246 -3.59 6.23 8.55
CA LYS A 246 -2.77 5.56 7.54
C LYS A 246 -1.77 6.54 6.89
N PRO A 247 -0.54 6.66 7.42
CA PRO A 247 0.46 7.59 6.88
C PRO A 247 1.15 7.01 5.65
N ASN A 248 1.24 7.79 4.58
CA ASN A 248 2.11 7.48 3.44
C ASN A 248 3.54 7.93 3.73
N TYR A 249 4.24 7.13 4.52
CA TYR A 249 5.62 7.37 4.95
C TYR A 249 6.63 7.32 3.79
N ARG A 250 7.82 7.92 3.96
CA ARG A 250 8.95 7.83 3.02
C ARG A 250 9.26 6.37 2.72
N GLY A 251 9.20 6.01 1.44
CA GLY A 251 9.03 4.62 0.98
C GLY A 251 7.78 4.41 0.13
N SER A 252 6.77 5.25 0.29
CA SER A 252 5.52 5.19 -0.46
C SER A 252 5.71 5.54 -1.94
N SER A 253 5.13 4.74 -2.84
CA SER A 253 5.44 4.77 -4.28
C SER A 253 4.65 5.80 -5.10
N SER A 254 3.75 6.56 -4.48
CA SER A 254 2.94 7.59 -5.16
C SER A 254 3.48 9.01 -4.99
N TYR A 255 4.52 9.25 -4.17
CA TYR A 255 5.01 10.59 -3.81
C TYR A 255 6.31 10.98 -4.50
N GLY A 256 6.63 10.34 -5.63
CA GLY A 256 7.86 10.58 -6.36
C GLY A 256 8.95 9.57 -6.07
N ARG A 257 9.85 9.39 -7.04
CA ARG A 257 10.96 8.43 -6.92
C ARG A 257 11.86 8.73 -5.73
N ALA A 258 12.18 10.01 -5.51
CA ALA A 258 13.09 10.41 -4.43
C ALA A 258 12.52 10.05 -3.06
N PHE A 259 11.23 10.33 -2.84
CA PHE A 259 10.52 10.02 -1.59
C PHE A 259 10.42 8.51 -1.33
N CYS A 260 10.16 7.74 -2.39
CA CYS A 260 10.13 6.27 -2.34
C CYS A 260 11.53 5.70 -2.03
N GLU A 261 12.55 6.09 -2.79
CA GLU A 261 13.93 5.57 -2.68
C GLU A 261 14.61 5.88 -1.34
N THR A 262 14.13 6.87 -0.56
CA THR A 262 14.68 7.20 0.77
C THR A 262 14.75 5.99 1.71
N LEU A 263 13.77 5.09 1.64
CA LEU A 263 13.68 3.92 2.53
C LEU A 263 14.62 2.76 2.13
N ARG A 264 15.23 2.82 0.94
CA ARG A 264 15.99 1.70 0.37
C ARG A 264 17.14 1.26 1.29
N GLY A 265 17.02 0.06 1.82
CA GLY A 265 17.97 -0.61 2.71
C GLY A 265 18.09 0.00 4.11
N ARG A 266 17.10 0.77 4.54
CA ARG A 266 17.05 1.46 5.83
C ARG A 266 15.72 1.24 6.54
N TRP A 267 15.18 0.02 6.49
CA TRP A 267 13.92 -0.28 7.16
C TRP A 267 14.06 -0.12 8.68
N GLY A 268 13.03 0.43 9.31
CA GLY A 268 13.01 0.78 10.73
C GLY A 268 13.63 2.14 11.05
N SER A 269 13.67 3.08 10.10
CA SER A 269 14.30 4.40 10.29
C SER A 269 13.32 5.55 10.00
N VAL A 270 13.51 6.23 8.88
CA VAL A 270 12.77 7.40 8.42
C VAL A 270 11.25 7.18 8.42
N GLU A 271 10.79 5.99 8.08
CA GLU A 271 9.35 5.70 8.03
C GLU A 271 8.72 5.65 9.41
N ILE A 272 9.48 5.32 10.45
CA ILE A 272 9.00 5.30 11.84
C ILE A 272 8.83 6.74 12.34
N VAL A 273 9.78 7.62 12.02
CA VAL A 273 9.69 9.05 12.32
C VAL A 273 8.47 9.67 11.65
N ASP A 274 8.28 9.39 10.36
CA ASP A 274 7.16 9.87 9.56
C ASP A 274 5.80 9.44 10.16
N GLN A 275 5.69 8.19 10.61
CA GLN A 275 4.48 7.66 11.24
C GLN A 275 4.19 8.27 12.61
N LEU A 276 5.23 8.41 13.44
CA LEU A 276 5.09 9.01 14.78
C LEU A 276 4.71 10.49 14.66
N ALA A 277 5.27 11.23 13.69
CA ALA A 277 4.90 12.62 13.43
C ALA A 277 3.44 12.78 12.99
N ALA A 278 2.94 11.86 12.14
CA ALA A 278 1.54 11.86 11.75
C ALA A 278 0.59 11.54 12.93
N LEU A 279 1.02 10.65 13.82
CA LEU A 279 0.28 10.31 15.04
C LEU A 279 0.26 11.48 16.03
N ASP A 280 1.41 12.14 16.22
CA ASP A 280 1.57 13.30 17.08
C ASP A 280 0.68 14.45 16.61
N ASP A 281 0.58 14.69 15.30
CA ASP A 281 -0.34 15.69 14.72
C ASP A 281 -1.81 15.40 15.09
N LEU A 282 -2.25 14.12 15.12
CA LEU A 282 -3.60 13.78 15.59
C LEU A 282 -3.81 14.01 17.09
N VAL A 283 -2.80 13.72 17.90
CA VAL A 283 -2.85 13.97 19.35
C VAL A 283 -2.87 15.48 19.64
N GLU A 284 -2.03 16.26 18.98
CA GLU A 284 -1.96 17.72 19.13
C GLU A 284 -3.26 18.42 18.70
N ARG A 285 -3.95 17.89 17.69
CA ARG A 285 -5.28 18.35 17.27
C ARG A 285 -6.39 18.00 18.27
N GLY A 286 -6.12 17.14 19.24
CA GLY A 286 -7.13 16.58 20.15
C GLY A 286 -8.04 15.55 19.48
N TRP A 287 -7.63 14.95 18.36
CA TRP A 287 -8.41 13.90 17.70
C TRP A 287 -8.14 12.53 18.32
N ALA A 288 -6.86 12.25 18.59
CA ALA A 288 -6.41 11.00 19.20
C ALA A 288 -6.24 11.17 20.70
N ASP A 289 -6.77 10.22 21.47
CA ASP A 289 -6.50 10.12 22.90
C ASP A 289 -5.07 9.54 23.11
N PRO A 290 -4.13 10.29 23.72
CA PRO A 290 -2.75 9.86 23.86
C PRO A 290 -2.57 8.61 24.74
N ASP A 291 -3.55 8.26 25.57
CA ASP A 291 -3.50 7.07 26.43
C ASP A 291 -4.11 5.83 25.73
N ARG A 292 -4.77 6.01 24.58
CA ARG A 292 -5.50 4.95 23.86
C ARG A 292 -5.00 4.80 22.42
N LEU A 293 -3.69 4.65 22.28
CA LEU A 293 -3.01 4.47 21.01
C LEU A 293 -2.74 2.99 20.75
N PHE A 294 -3.08 2.54 19.54
CA PHE A 294 -2.86 1.19 19.07
C PHE A 294 -2.11 1.21 17.74
N ALA A 295 -1.39 0.14 17.41
CA ALA A 295 -0.70 0.04 16.14
C ALA A 295 -0.93 -1.32 15.49
N THR A 296 -1.12 -1.37 14.19
CA THR A 296 -1.12 -2.63 13.44
C THR A 296 -0.72 -2.42 12.00
N GLY A 297 -0.22 -3.45 11.34
CA GLY A 297 0.07 -3.38 9.92
C GLY A 297 0.33 -4.76 9.40
N PHE A 298 0.13 -4.93 8.10
CA PHE A 298 0.23 -6.21 7.42
C PHE A 298 1.44 -6.23 6.48
N SER A 299 2.15 -7.35 6.39
CA SER A 299 3.35 -7.47 5.55
C SER A 299 4.43 -6.48 5.99
N TYR A 300 4.89 -5.57 5.13
CA TYR A 300 5.78 -4.48 5.54
C TYR A 300 5.17 -3.62 6.65
N GLY A 301 3.84 -3.42 6.68
CA GLY A 301 3.20 -2.72 7.80
C GLY A 301 3.40 -3.46 9.12
N GLY A 302 3.49 -4.79 9.10
CA GLY A 302 3.82 -5.61 10.27
C GLY A 302 5.29 -5.49 10.66
N ILE A 303 6.20 -5.44 9.68
CA ILE A 303 7.63 -5.14 9.88
C ILE A 303 7.76 -3.77 10.56
N SER A 304 7.11 -2.76 10.01
CA SER A 304 7.12 -1.38 10.49
C SER A 304 6.49 -1.27 11.87
N THR A 305 5.37 -1.94 12.13
CA THR A 305 4.75 -2.01 13.47
C THR A 305 5.70 -2.62 14.51
N ALA A 306 6.47 -3.65 14.13
CA ALA A 306 7.45 -4.24 15.05
C ALA A 306 8.62 -3.30 15.34
N PHE A 307 9.10 -2.52 14.37
CA PHE A 307 10.09 -1.46 14.61
C PHE A 307 9.53 -0.31 15.44
N LEU A 308 8.30 0.11 15.15
CA LEU A 308 7.63 1.19 15.86
C LEU A 308 7.65 0.96 17.38
N VAL A 309 7.36 -0.27 17.83
CA VAL A 309 7.35 -0.63 19.26
C VAL A 309 8.73 -0.92 19.86
N THR A 310 9.81 -0.91 19.07
CA THR A 310 11.18 -0.85 19.62
C THR A 310 11.60 0.59 19.93
N GLU A 311 11.00 1.57 19.26
CA GLU A 311 11.37 2.99 19.40
C GLU A 311 10.50 3.75 20.43
N THR A 312 9.32 3.21 20.78
CA THR A 312 8.40 3.87 21.70
C THR A 312 7.49 2.91 22.46
N ASN A 313 7.07 3.31 23.66
CA ASN A 313 6.14 2.57 24.52
C ASN A 313 4.76 3.27 24.67
N ARG A 314 4.45 4.22 23.78
CA ARG A 314 3.18 4.99 23.82
C ARG A 314 1.95 4.17 23.44
N PHE A 315 2.12 3.02 22.78
CA PHE A 315 1.01 2.18 22.36
C PHE A 315 0.55 1.26 23.50
N ALA A 316 -0.75 1.30 23.80
CA ALA A 316 -1.40 0.43 24.76
C ALA A 316 -1.33 -1.04 24.32
N ALA A 317 -1.45 -1.29 23.01
CA ALA A 317 -1.16 -2.58 22.38
C ALA A 317 -0.79 -2.41 20.90
N ALA A 318 -0.07 -3.37 20.35
CA ALA A 318 0.26 -3.41 18.92
C ALA A 318 0.05 -4.80 18.33
N ALA A 319 -0.16 -4.86 17.02
CA ALA A 319 -0.34 -6.09 16.28
C ALA A 319 0.50 -6.11 14.99
N PRO A 320 1.77 -6.55 15.04
CA PRO A 320 2.57 -6.76 13.84
C PRO A 320 2.12 -8.05 13.12
N GLU A 321 1.52 -7.89 11.94
CA GLU A 321 0.89 -8.99 11.21
C GLU A 321 1.69 -9.41 9.98
N HIS A 322 1.90 -10.73 9.84
CA HIS A 322 2.50 -11.36 8.65
C HIS A 322 3.80 -10.66 8.21
N GLY A 323 4.65 -10.31 9.18
CA GLY A 323 5.89 -9.55 8.96
C GLY A 323 7.16 -10.40 8.96
N ILE A 324 8.28 -9.74 8.66
CA ILE A 324 9.65 -10.23 8.77
C ILE A 324 10.37 -9.42 9.85
N TYR A 325 10.83 -10.08 10.91
CA TYR A 325 11.45 -9.41 12.05
C TYR A 325 12.96 -9.70 12.14
N ASP A 326 13.40 -10.79 11.51
CA ASP A 326 14.79 -11.15 11.26
C ASP A 326 15.03 -11.30 9.75
N ARG A 327 15.66 -10.28 9.16
CA ARG A 327 16.03 -10.27 7.73
C ARG A 327 17.03 -11.37 7.39
N ARG A 328 17.91 -11.73 8.33
CA ARG A 328 18.96 -12.73 8.07
C ARG A 328 18.35 -14.13 7.96
N SER A 329 17.46 -14.51 8.88
CA SER A 329 16.79 -15.81 8.80
C SER A 329 15.75 -15.88 7.66
N SER A 330 15.05 -14.79 7.37
CA SER A 330 14.09 -14.75 6.25
C SER A 330 14.76 -14.92 4.88
N PHE A 331 16.02 -14.47 4.71
CA PHE A 331 16.78 -14.71 3.46
C PHE A 331 16.83 -16.19 3.06
N GLY A 332 16.94 -17.10 4.04
CA GLY A 332 17.04 -18.54 3.81
C GLY A 332 15.70 -19.29 3.83
N THR A 333 14.60 -18.62 4.21
CA THR A 333 13.32 -19.29 4.46
C THR A 333 12.16 -18.74 3.62
N GLY A 334 12.26 -17.50 3.12
CA GLY A 334 11.23 -16.88 2.28
C GLY A 334 11.42 -17.09 0.78
N ASP A 335 10.54 -16.50 -0.02
CA ASP A 335 10.49 -16.60 -1.50
C ASP A 335 11.15 -15.40 -2.23
N SER A 336 11.70 -14.44 -1.49
CA SER A 336 12.05 -13.11 -2.00
C SER A 336 13.56 -12.86 -2.09
N GLN A 337 14.40 -13.88 -2.31
CA GLN A 337 15.86 -13.75 -2.26
C GLN A 337 16.42 -12.70 -3.23
N VAL A 338 15.88 -12.65 -4.45
CA VAL A 338 16.32 -11.65 -5.46
C VAL A 338 16.08 -10.24 -4.95
N TRP A 339 14.91 -10.00 -4.35
CA TRP A 339 14.60 -8.71 -3.74
C TRP A 339 15.53 -8.39 -2.59
N ASN A 340 15.73 -9.34 -1.67
CA ASN A 340 16.66 -9.17 -0.55
C ASN A 340 18.09 -8.88 -1.01
N THR A 341 18.58 -9.56 -2.05
CA THR A 341 19.93 -9.33 -2.60
C THR A 341 20.06 -7.94 -3.22
N ASN A 342 19.08 -7.50 -3.99
CA ASN A 342 19.08 -6.16 -4.59
C ASN A 342 18.88 -5.04 -3.57
N GLU A 343 18.21 -5.36 -2.46
CA GLU A 343 17.96 -4.45 -1.35
C GLU A 343 19.19 -4.31 -0.44
N LEU A 344 19.70 -5.43 0.08
CA LEU A 344 20.68 -5.47 1.17
C LEU A 344 22.01 -6.15 0.80
N GLY A 345 22.14 -6.75 -0.38
CA GLY A 345 23.20 -7.71 -0.68
C GLY A 345 22.94 -9.07 -0.02
N VAL A 346 23.95 -9.94 0.07
CA VAL A 346 23.82 -11.25 0.74
C VAL A 346 24.21 -11.17 2.23
N PRO A 347 23.56 -11.94 3.13
CA PRO A 347 23.72 -11.77 4.59
C PRO A 347 25.11 -12.08 5.16
N TRP A 348 25.90 -12.93 4.51
CA TRP A 348 27.27 -13.26 4.95
C TRP A 348 28.30 -12.20 4.54
N GLU A 349 27.98 -11.35 3.57
CA GLU A 349 28.82 -10.22 3.16
C GLU A 349 28.39 -8.90 3.82
N ASN A 350 27.12 -8.79 4.23
CA ASN A 350 26.54 -7.57 4.77
C ASN A 350 25.84 -7.79 6.14
N PRO A 351 26.48 -8.45 7.14
CA PRO A 351 25.80 -8.85 8.38
C PRO A 351 25.24 -7.65 9.17
N GLU A 352 25.95 -6.52 9.23
CA GLU A 352 25.50 -5.31 9.93
C GLU A 352 24.28 -4.69 9.27
N ARG A 353 24.21 -4.71 7.93
CA ARG A 353 23.07 -4.16 7.19
C ARG A 353 21.80 -4.97 7.42
N TYR A 354 21.93 -6.30 7.44
CA TYR A 354 20.82 -7.19 7.78
C TYR A 354 20.36 -7.02 9.23
N ALA A 355 21.30 -6.86 10.18
CA ALA A 355 20.98 -6.58 11.57
C ALA A 355 20.22 -5.24 11.71
N ALA A 356 20.71 -4.17 11.09
CA ALA A 356 20.07 -2.84 11.13
C ALA A 356 18.66 -2.80 10.54
N ASN A 357 18.32 -3.75 9.64
CA ASN A 357 16.98 -3.86 9.03
C ASN A 357 16.11 -4.92 9.73
N SER A 358 16.48 -5.41 10.92
CA SER A 358 15.76 -6.45 11.66
C SER A 358 15.33 -5.97 13.05
N SER A 359 14.03 -5.76 13.29
CA SER A 359 13.52 -5.31 14.59
C SER A 359 13.83 -6.29 15.74
N ILE A 360 14.05 -7.58 15.44
CA ILE A 360 14.40 -8.58 16.46
C ILE A 360 15.70 -8.24 17.20
N THR A 361 16.60 -7.42 16.63
CA THR A 361 17.85 -7.04 17.29
C THR A 361 17.67 -6.02 18.40
N ALA A 362 16.51 -5.36 18.46
CA ALA A 362 16.11 -4.41 19.49
C ALA A 362 14.87 -4.89 20.25
N VAL A 363 14.61 -6.21 20.24
CA VAL A 363 13.44 -6.81 20.92
C VAL A 363 13.42 -6.55 22.43
N ASP A 364 14.58 -6.24 23.02
CA ASP A 364 14.73 -5.88 24.43
C ASP A 364 14.19 -4.48 24.78
N GLN A 365 13.86 -3.68 23.77
CA GLN A 365 13.20 -2.38 23.93
C GLN A 365 11.67 -2.47 23.91
N ILE A 366 11.10 -3.63 23.55
CA ILE A 366 9.65 -3.78 23.43
C ILE A 366 9.02 -3.93 24.82
N GLU A 367 8.21 -2.96 25.20
CA GLU A 367 7.36 -2.99 26.41
C GLU A 367 5.87 -3.18 26.07
N THR A 368 5.47 -2.89 24.83
CA THR A 368 4.07 -2.93 24.37
C THR A 368 3.56 -4.38 24.20
N PRO A 369 2.34 -4.71 24.69
CA PRO A 369 1.70 -5.99 24.42
C PRO A 369 1.49 -6.28 22.92
N LEU A 370 1.91 -7.47 22.45
CA LEU A 370 1.86 -7.81 21.02
C LEU A 370 0.88 -8.93 20.64
N LEU A 371 0.00 -8.66 19.68
CA LEU A 371 -0.71 -9.69 18.90
C LEU A 371 0.04 -9.95 17.60
N ILE A 372 0.65 -11.11 17.48
CA ILE A 372 1.47 -11.47 16.32
C ILE A 372 0.66 -12.47 15.49
N THR A 373 0.55 -12.22 14.19
CA THR A 373 -0.19 -13.10 13.27
C THR A 373 0.68 -13.55 12.10
N ALA A 374 0.43 -14.74 11.57
CA ALA A 374 1.03 -15.24 10.33
C ALA A 374 0.16 -16.33 9.68
N GLY A 375 0.32 -16.54 8.37
CA GLY A 375 -0.17 -17.71 7.66
C GLY A 375 0.79 -18.88 7.83
N GLU A 376 0.25 -20.09 7.98
CA GLU A 376 1.05 -21.32 8.10
C GLU A 376 1.87 -21.61 6.82
N ASP A 377 1.31 -21.26 5.66
CA ASP A 377 1.92 -21.45 4.34
C ASP A 377 2.41 -20.12 3.72
N ASP A 378 2.68 -19.11 4.55
CA ASP A 378 3.22 -17.84 4.08
C ASP A 378 4.70 -17.99 3.70
N TRP A 379 5.03 -18.00 2.41
CA TRP A 379 6.43 -18.01 1.95
C TRP A 379 7.01 -16.62 1.73
N ARG A 380 6.16 -15.57 1.74
CA ARG A 380 6.61 -14.18 1.64
C ARG A 380 7.16 -13.72 2.97
N CYS A 381 6.45 -13.98 4.05
CA CYS A 381 6.83 -13.73 5.42
C CYS A 381 6.66 -15.02 6.25
N PRO A 382 7.65 -15.94 6.20
CA PRO A 382 7.57 -17.25 6.85
C PRO A 382 7.08 -17.20 8.30
N PRO A 383 6.21 -18.13 8.75
CA PRO A 383 5.67 -18.14 10.11
C PRO A 383 6.77 -18.23 11.19
N THR A 384 7.95 -18.75 10.83
CA THR A 384 9.14 -18.73 11.69
C THR A 384 9.55 -17.32 12.12
N GLN A 385 9.20 -16.27 11.36
CA GLN A 385 9.40 -14.88 11.77
C GLN A 385 8.50 -14.53 12.95
N ALA A 386 7.19 -14.78 12.82
CA ALA A 386 6.21 -14.57 13.89
C ALA A 386 6.54 -15.37 15.16
N GLU A 387 6.97 -16.62 15.02
CA GLU A 387 7.40 -17.47 16.13
C GLU A 387 8.62 -16.89 16.86
N GLN A 388 9.62 -16.38 16.12
CA GLN A 388 10.81 -15.76 16.69
C GLN A 388 10.48 -14.52 17.51
N LEU A 389 9.66 -13.61 16.98
CA LEU A 389 9.23 -12.41 17.70
C LEU A 389 8.40 -12.78 18.94
N TYR A 390 7.42 -13.68 18.79
CA TYR A 390 6.56 -14.12 19.89
C TYR A 390 7.35 -14.70 21.05
N VAL A 391 8.25 -15.65 20.78
CA VAL A 391 9.07 -16.27 21.83
C VAL A 391 9.95 -15.23 22.50
N SER A 392 10.56 -14.33 21.73
CA SER A 392 11.47 -13.29 22.25
C SER A 392 10.75 -12.31 23.18
N VAL A 393 9.56 -11.84 22.82
CA VAL A 393 8.75 -10.94 23.64
C VAL A 393 8.23 -11.65 24.89
N ARG A 394 7.69 -12.88 24.75
CA ARG A 394 7.21 -13.67 25.90
C ARG A 394 8.32 -13.99 26.90
N LYS A 395 9.56 -14.18 26.45
CA LYS A 395 10.70 -14.48 27.34
C LYS A 395 11.08 -13.31 28.25
N GLN A 396 10.67 -12.10 27.90
CA GLN A 396 10.87 -10.90 28.69
C GLN A 396 9.71 -10.64 29.67
N GLY A 397 8.65 -11.44 29.61
CA GLY A 397 7.48 -11.30 30.47
C GLY A 397 6.41 -10.33 29.94
N ILE A 398 6.60 -9.78 28.74
CA ILE A 398 5.61 -8.94 28.06
C ILE A 398 4.44 -9.81 27.57
N ASP A 399 3.21 -9.30 27.68
CA ASP A 399 2.05 -10.03 27.19
C ASP A 399 2.08 -10.12 25.67
N ALA A 400 1.79 -11.31 25.15
CA ALA A 400 1.78 -11.53 23.72
C ALA A 400 0.95 -12.75 23.37
N LYS A 401 0.32 -12.68 22.20
CA LYS A 401 -0.48 -13.76 21.59
C LYS A 401 0.03 -14.02 20.18
N LEU A 402 0.20 -15.29 19.82
CA LEU A 402 0.49 -15.71 18.45
C LEU A 402 -0.74 -16.39 17.86
N VAL A 403 -1.16 -15.95 16.66
CA VAL A 403 -2.20 -16.60 15.87
C VAL A 403 -1.59 -17.06 14.54
N LEU A 404 -1.58 -18.38 14.34
CA LEU A 404 -1.19 -18.99 13.07
C LEU A 404 -2.45 -19.43 12.31
N TYR A 405 -2.68 -18.84 11.15
CA TYR A 405 -3.80 -19.19 10.28
C TYR A 405 -3.42 -20.40 9.43
N GLN A 406 -3.96 -21.56 9.81
CA GLN A 406 -3.68 -22.83 9.13
C GLN A 406 -4.09 -22.79 7.66
N ASN A 407 -3.26 -23.30 6.76
CA ASN A 407 -3.49 -23.29 5.31
C ASN A 407 -3.71 -21.89 4.68
N GLU A 408 -3.42 -20.80 5.40
CA GLU A 408 -3.35 -19.46 4.79
C GLU A 408 -1.92 -19.18 4.34
N HIS A 409 -1.81 -18.45 3.23
CA HIS A 409 -0.54 -17.96 2.70
C HIS A 409 -0.25 -16.56 3.28
N HIS A 410 0.30 -15.67 2.46
CA HIS A 410 0.58 -14.30 2.88
C HIS A 410 -0.68 -13.51 3.20
N ASN A 411 -1.74 -13.66 2.41
CA ASN A 411 -3.05 -13.06 2.72
C ASN A 411 -3.91 -14.05 3.51
N VAL A 412 -4.81 -13.53 4.35
CA VAL A 412 -5.88 -14.30 4.99
C VAL A 412 -7.12 -14.22 4.10
N GLY A 413 -7.25 -15.18 3.19
CA GLY A 413 -8.25 -15.14 2.10
C GLY A 413 -9.58 -15.81 2.45
N ASP A 414 -9.58 -16.81 3.34
CA ASP A 414 -10.82 -17.45 3.78
C ASP A 414 -11.68 -16.46 4.58
N PRO A 415 -12.97 -16.24 4.21
CA PRO A 415 -13.82 -15.25 4.87
C PRO A 415 -13.98 -15.47 6.39
N ASP A 416 -14.09 -16.72 6.85
CA ASP A 416 -14.24 -17.00 8.28
C ASP A 416 -12.95 -16.64 9.04
N ARG A 417 -11.80 -16.88 8.42
CA ARG A 417 -10.50 -16.47 8.99
C ARG A 417 -10.27 -14.97 8.92
N ALA A 418 -10.75 -14.30 7.88
CA ALA A 418 -10.70 -12.85 7.75
C ALA A 418 -11.56 -12.17 8.83
N ILE A 419 -12.76 -12.70 9.11
CA ILE A 419 -13.61 -12.28 10.22
C ILE A 419 -12.89 -12.51 11.55
N HIS A 420 -12.42 -13.74 11.80
CA HIS A 420 -11.67 -14.05 13.02
C HIS A 420 -10.47 -13.12 13.23
N ARG A 421 -9.76 -12.75 12.16
CA ARG A 421 -8.62 -11.83 12.22
C ARG A 421 -9.02 -10.47 12.75
N VAL A 422 -10.06 -9.86 12.15
CA VAL A 422 -10.51 -8.52 12.54
C VAL A 422 -11.07 -8.53 13.98
N GLU A 423 -11.86 -9.53 14.34
CA GLU A 423 -12.37 -9.71 15.71
C GLU A 423 -11.24 -9.96 16.72
N THR A 424 -10.19 -10.68 16.33
CA THR A 424 -9.03 -10.94 17.21
C THR A 424 -8.20 -9.68 17.44
N LEU A 425 -8.06 -8.82 16.41
CA LEU A 425 -7.42 -7.51 16.55
C LEU A 425 -8.20 -6.61 17.51
N GLU A 426 -9.51 -6.48 17.30
CA GLU A 426 -10.39 -5.73 18.19
C GLU A 426 -10.30 -6.23 19.63
N ALA A 427 -10.49 -7.54 19.87
CA ALA A 427 -10.42 -8.11 21.20
C ALA A 427 -9.06 -7.91 21.88
N TRP A 428 -7.97 -7.80 21.10
CA TRP A 428 -6.66 -7.47 21.63
C TRP A 428 -6.55 -6.00 22.04
N PHE A 429 -7.03 -5.08 21.20
CA PHE A 429 -7.05 -3.66 21.51
C PHE A 429 -7.97 -3.36 22.69
N GLU A 430 -9.19 -3.91 22.73
CA GLU A 430 -10.11 -3.77 23.85
C GLU A 430 -9.50 -4.27 25.16
N ARG A 431 -8.90 -5.47 25.17
CA ARG A 431 -8.26 -6.05 26.37
C ARG A 431 -7.19 -5.15 26.96
N HIS A 432 -6.50 -4.37 26.12
CA HIS A 432 -5.39 -3.52 26.52
C HIS A 432 -5.75 -2.03 26.54
N ASP A 433 -7.01 -1.67 26.28
CA ASP A 433 -7.48 -0.31 26.39
C ASP A 433 -7.48 0.10 27.88
N PRO A 434 -6.74 1.14 28.29
CA PRO A 434 -6.64 1.53 29.69
C PRO A 434 -7.95 1.99 30.33
N ILE A 435 -9.01 2.22 29.54
CA ILE A 435 -10.32 2.73 29.99
C ILE A 435 -11.42 1.64 29.94
N THR A 436 -11.10 0.34 29.97
CA THR A 436 -12.16 -0.69 30.01
C THR A 436 -12.92 -0.68 31.35
N ASP A 437 -14.18 -0.24 31.28
CA ASP A 437 -15.32 -0.37 32.23
C ASP A 437 -14.98 -0.79 33.68
N ASP A 438 -14.52 0.19 34.47
CA ASP A 438 -14.59 0.16 35.95
C ASP A 438 -15.30 1.44 36.48
N ASP A 439 -16.20 2.04 35.68
CA ASP A 439 -17.12 3.13 36.07
C ASP A 439 -18.59 2.68 36.18
#